data_AF-A0A0F9LN92-F1
#
_entry.id   AF-A0A0F9LN92-F1
#
_cell.length_a   1.000
_cell.length_b   1.000
_cell.length_c   1.000
_cell.angle_alpha   90.00
_cell.angle_beta   90.00
_cell.angle_gamma   90.00
#
_symmetry.space_group_name_H-M   'P 1'
#
loop_
_entity.id
_entity.type
_entity.pdbx_description
1 polymer ?
#
loop_
_entity_poly.entity_id
_entity_poly.type
_entity_poly.pdbx_seq_one_letter_code
_entity_poly.pdbx_strand_id
1 'polypeptide(L)'
;MLLGAGGNIGAQSSTLVIRALATGELTLRQWAKVLRKETCAGALIGTVLGFTAFIIAVIFLRDTMIGITVGVSVATVVLVGNLAGAIIPLVFRYLRLDPAIVSAPLITTIIDVTGIIIYFEIARRMLNV
;
A
#
# COMPACT_ATOMS: atom_id res chain seq x y z
N MET A 1 -8.05 -10.33 -3.16
CA MET A 1 -8.32 -8.92 -2.80
C MET A 1 -7.12 -8.27 -2.11
N LEU A 2 -6.55 -8.87 -1.05
CA LEU A 2 -5.42 -8.31 -0.27
C LEU A 2 -4.21 -7.88 -1.12
N LEU A 3 -3.56 -8.83 -1.79
CA LEU A 3 -2.30 -8.59 -2.52
C LEU A 3 -2.52 -7.73 -3.76
N GLY A 4 -3.51 -8.08 -4.58
CA GLY A 4 -3.85 -7.31 -5.78
C GLY A 4 -4.28 -5.86 -5.50
N ALA A 5 -4.98 -5.57 -4.40
CA ALA A 5 -5.32 -4.19 -4.05
C ALA A 5 -4.08 -3.40 -3.63
N GLY A 6 -3.24 -3.96 -2.76
CA GLY A 6 -1.98 -3.31 -2.36
C GLY A 6 -1.07 -3.03 -3.55
N GLY A 7 -0.84 -4.02 -4.41
CA GLY A 7 0.01 -3.90 -5.60
C GLY A 7 -0.49 -2.83 -6.58
N ASN A 8 -1.79 -2.82 -6.89
CA ASN A 8 -2.38 -1.84 -7.81
C ASN A 8 -2.27 -0.41 -7.29
N ILE A 9 -2.56 -0.19 -6.00
CA ILE A 9 -2.45 1.13 -5.37
C ILE A 9 -0.99 1.59 -5.29
N GLY A 10 -0.06 0.72 -4.95
CA GLY A 10 1.36 1.07 -4.92
C GLY A 10 1.94 1.36 -6.31
N ALA A 11 1.54 0.60 -7.33
CA ALA A 11 1.91 0.89 -8.72
C ALA A 11 1.35 2.24 -9.19
N GLN A 12 0.10 2.56 -8.82
CA GLN A 12 -0.52 3.85 -9.10
C GLN A 12 0.24 5.00 -8.42
N SER A 13 0.49 4.89 -7.11
CA SER A 13 1.19 5.92 -6.34
C SER A 13 2.61 6.15 -6.89
N SER A 14 3.33 5.06 -7.21
CA SER A 14 4.65 5.16 -7.85
C SER A 14 4.59 5.88 -9.19
N THR A 15 3.64 5.53 -10.05
CA THR A 15 3.48 6.18 -11.36
C THR A 15 3.27 7.69 -11.20
N LEU A 16 2.44 8.11 -10.24
CA LEU A 16 2.20 9.52 -9.94
C LEU A 16 3.47 10.23 -9.45
N VAL A 17 4.25 9.60 -8.56
CA VAL A 17 5.49 10.17 -8.03
C VAL A 17 6.58 10.22 -9.10
N ILE A 18 6.78 9.16 -9.88
CA ILE A 18 7.74 9.13 -11.00
C ILE A 18 7.40 10.23 -12.01
N ARG A 19 6.12 10.38 -12.38
CA ARG A 19 5.67 11.44 -13.28
C ARG A 19 5.96 12.82 -12.70
N ALA A 20 5.62 13.06 -11.44
CA ALA A 20 5.85 14.36 -10.80
C ALA A 20 7.35 14.69 -10.65
N LEU A 21 8.20 13.67 -10.45
CA LEU A 21 9.66 13.81 -10.47
C LEU A 21 10.18 14.14 -11.88
N ALA A 22 9.63 13.50 -12.91
CA ALA A 22 10.03 13.70 -14.30
C ALA A 22 9.59 15.05 -14.87
N THR A 23 8.41 15.56 -14.48
CA THR A 23 7.92 16.89 -14.88
C THR A 23 8.52 18.04 -14.07
N GLY A 24 9.31 17.74 -13.03
CA GLY A 24 9.89 18.75 -12.13
C GLY A 24 8.87 19.38 -11.17
N GLU A 25 7.63 18.93 -11.16
CA GLU A 25 6.58 19.33 -10.21
C GLU A 25 6.95 18.95 -8.77
N LEU A 26 7.76 17.89 -8.62
CA LEU A 26 8.22 17.40 -7.34
C LEU A 26 9.72 17.61 -7.16
N THR A 27 10.09 18.36 -6.12
CA THR A 27 11.49 18.45 -5.68
C THR A 27 11.72 17.61 -4.43
N LEU A 28 12.95 17.10 -4.25
CA LEU A 28 13.33 16.30 -3.08
C LEU A 28 13.01 16.99 -1.74
N ARG A 29 12.96 18.33 -1.68
CA ARG A 29 12.58 19.09 -0.47
C ARG A 29 11.10 18.95 -0.08
N GLN A 30 10.24 18.54 -1.01
CA GLN A 30 8.79 18.42 -0.80
C GLN A 30 8.35 17.00 -0.42
N TRP A 31 9.30 16.08 -0.18
CA TRP A 31 9.03 14.67 0.14
C TRP A 31 8.03 14.49 1.31
N ALA A 32 8.14 15.32 2.36
CA ALA A 32 7.23 15.25 3.51
C ALA A 32 5.78 15.64 3.15
N LYS A 33 5.60 16.59 2.22
CA LYS A 33 4.26 16.98 1.72
C LYS A 33 3.63 15.85 0.92
N VAL A 34 4.42 15.15 0.10
CA VAL A 34 3.98 13.95 -0.63
C VAL A 34 3.60 12.86 0.35
N LEU A 35 4.48 12.55 1.30
CA LEU A 35 4.21 11.51 2.28
C LEU A 35 2.91 11.76 3.05
N ARG A 36 2.65 13.00 3.47
CA ARG A 36 1.39 13.36 4.14
C ARG A 36 0.17 13.18 3.23
N LYS A 37 0.27 13.62 1.97
CA LYS A 37 -0.81 13.47 0.97
C LYS A 37 -1.12 11.99 0.71
N GLU A 38 -0.09 11.19 0.49
CA GLU A 38 -0.20 9.75 0.20
C GLU A 38 -0.62 8.95 1.43
N THR A 39 -0.22 9.36 2.63
CA THR A 39 -0.75 8.75 3.87
C THR A 39 -2.26 8.97 3.97
N CYS A 40 -2.73 10.19 3.71
CA CYS A 40 -4.16 10.52 3.76
C CYS A 40 -4.95 9.75 2.68
N ALA A 41 -4.46 9.75 1.44
CA ALA A 41 -5.07 9.01 0.34
C ALA A 41 -5.10 7.49 0.63
N GLY A 42 -3.98 6.92 1.07
CA GLY A 42 -3.86 5.52 1.43
C GLY A 42 -4.77 5.13 2.61
N ALA A 43 -4.93 5.99 3.61
CA ALA A 43 -5.82 5.75 4.74
C ALA A 43 -7.29 5.76 4.31
N LEU A 44 -7.70 6.70 3.44
CA LEU A 44 -9.06 6.75 2.90
C LEU A 44 -9.38 5.51 2.06
N ILE A 45 -8.51 5.19 1.10
CA ILE A 45 -8.69 4.02 0.22
C ILE A 45 -8.65 2.72 1.05
N GLY A 46 -7.71 2.62 1.99
CA GLY A 46 -7.56 1.47 2.88
C GLY A 46 -8.77 1.26 3.78
N THR A 47 -9.38 2.34 4.29
CA THR A 47 -10.60 2.25 5.09
C THR A 47 -11.77 1.72 4.27
N VAL A 48 -11.98 2.25 3.06
CA VAL A 48 -13.08 1.81 2.18
C VAL A 48 -12.90 0.35 1.77
N LEU A 49 -11.70 -0.03 1.31
CA LEU A 49 -11.41 -1.40 0.89
C LEU A 49 -11.41 -2.38 2.07
N GLY A 50 -10.87 -1.98 3.22
CA GLY A 50 -10.85 -2.78 4.45
C GLY A 50 -12.26 -3.04 4.98
N PHE A 51 -13.11 -2.01 5.00
CA PHE A 51 -14.51 -2.17 5.39
C PHE A 51 -15.28 -3.08 4.42
N THR A 52 -15.03 -2.95 3.12
CA THR A 52 -15.63 -3.81 2.10
C THR A 52 -15.20 -5.26 2.29
N ALA A 53 -13.90 -5.49 2.52
CA ALA A 53 -13.34 -6.82 2.76
C ALA A 53 -13.86 -7.45 4.06
N PHE A 54 -14.05 -6.65 5.12
CA PHE A 54 -14.68 -7.07 6.37
C PHE A 54 -16.11 -7.61 6.10
N ILE A 55 -16.96 -6.83 5.42
CA ILE A 55 -18.35 -7.24 5.13
C ILE A 55 -18.36 -8.57 4.36
N ILE A 56 -17.55 -8.66 3.30
CA ILE A 56 -17.47 -9.87 2.48
C ILE A 56 -17.00 -11.06 3.33
N ALA A 57 -15.95 -10.88 4.13
CA ALA A 57 -15.40 -11.95 4.96
C ALA A 57 -16.42 -12.45 6.00
N VAL A 58 -17.15 -11.56 6.67
CA VAL A 58 -18.19 -11.94 7.64
C VAL A 58 -19.32 -12.72 6.97
N ILE A 59 -19.77 -12.30 5.78
CA ILE A 59 -20.85 -12.98 5.05
C ILE A 59 -20.44 -14.40 4.66
N PHE A 60 -19.22 -14.58 4.17
CA PHE A 60 -18.74 -15.87 3.65
C PHE A 60 -18.26 -16.82 4.74
N LEU A 61 -17.47 -16.34 5.70
CA LEU A 61 -16.85 -17.16 6.74
C LEU A 61 -17.74 -17.33 7.97
N ARG A 62 -18.80 -16.51 8.10
CA ARG A 62 -19.72 -16.47 9.25
C ARG A 62 -19.02 -16.27 10.59
N ASP A 63 -17.82 -15.68 10.56
CA ASP A 63 -17.00 -15.40 11.72
C ASP A 63 -16.60 -13.92 11.71
N THR A 64 -17.05 -13.19 12.73
CA THR A 64 -16.78 -11.76 12.86
C THR A 64 -15.32 -11.48 13.17
N MET A 65 -14.62 -12.31 13.95
CA MET A 65 -13.21 -12.12 14.28
C MET A 65 -12.31 -12.32 13.07
N ILE A 66 -12.59 -13.34 12.26
CA ILE A 66 -11.89 -13.52 10.97
C ILE A 66 -12.19 -12.35 10.05
N GLY A 67 -13.45 -11.89 10.00
CA GLY A 67 -13.83 -10.71 9.24
C GLY A 67 -13.05 -9.46 9.61
N ILE A 68 -12.95 -9.15 10.91
CA ILE A 68 -12.20 -7.99 11.42
C ILE A 68 -10.72 -8.14 11.04
N THR A 69 -10.15 -9.32 11.24
CA THR A 69 -8.76 -9.63 10.89
C THR A 69 -8.49 -9.31 9.42
N VAL A 70 -9.33 -9.81 8.50
CA VAL A 70 -9.20 -9.54 7.06
C VAL A 70 -9.35 -8.06 6.73
N GLY A 71 -10.34 -7.38 7.32
CA GLY A 71 -10.59 -5.96 7.06
C GLY A 71 -9.43 -5.07 7.50
N VAL A 72 -8.89 -5.31 8.70
CA VAL A 72 -7.72 -4.61 9.24
C VAL A 72 -6.49 -4.90 8.38
N SER A 73 -6.24 -6.16 8.02
CA SER A 73 -5.14 -6.51 7.13
C SER A 73 -5.22 -5.79 5.79
N VAL A 74 -6.39 -5.74 5.14
CA VAL A 74 -6.55 -5.03 3.87
C VAL A 74 -6.26 -3.55 4.02
N ALA A 75 -6.81 -2.90 5.06
CA ALA A 75 -6.56 -1.50 5.29
C ALA A 75 -5.07 -1.20 5.50
N THR A 76 -4.38 -2.03 6.28
CA THR A 76 -2.93 -1.89 6.52
C THR A 76 -2.10 -2.14 5.26
N VAL A 77 -2.39 -3.20 4.51
CA VAL A 77 -1.66 -3.52 3.27
C VAL A 77 -1.83 -2.43 2.22
N VAL A 78 -3.03 -1.87 2.08
CA VAL A 78 -3.30 -0.75 1.16
C VAL A 78 -2.54 0.50 1.58
N LEU A 79 -2.54 0.84 2.87
CA LEU A 79 -1.80 2.00 3.37
C LEU A 79 -0.29 1.83 3.14
N VAL A 80 0.27 0.68 3.50
CA VAL A 80 1.69 0.38 3.30
C VAL A 80 2.05 0.33 1.81
N GLY A 81 1.20 -0.28 0.98
CA GLY A 81 1.40 -0.33 -0.47
C GLY A 81 1.41 1.06 -1.10
N ASN A 82 0.51 1.96 -0.68
CA ASN A 82 0.48 3.34 -1.16
C ASN A 82 1.76 4.10 -0.77
N LEU A 83 2.19 3.96 0.50
CA LEU A 83 3.41 4.60 0.98
C LEU A 83 4.66 4.04 0.31
N ALA A 84 4.74 2.72 0.13
CA ALA A 84 5.84 2.09 -0.59
C ALA A 84 5.90 2.59 -2.04
N GLY A 85 4.75 2.67 -2.72
CA GLY A 85 4.63 3.25 -4.05
C GLY A 85 5.17 4.68 -4.13
N ALA A 86 4.91 5.51 -3.11
CA ALA A 86 5.41 6.88 -3.08
C ALA A 86 6.90 6.99 -2.69
N ILE A 87 7.36 6.17 -1.75
CA ILE A 87 8.70 6.27 -1.15
C ILE A 87 9.75 5.65 -2.05
N ILE A 88 9.49 4.50 -2.68
CA ILE A 88 10.49 3.77 -3.47
C ILE A 88 11.08 4.66 -4.59
N PRO A 89 10.29 5.37 -5.41
CA PRO A 89 10.84 6.28 -6.42
C PRO A 89 11.65 7.45 -5.83
N LEU A 90 11.24 7.97 -4.67
CA LEU A 90 11.97 9.04 -3.98
C LEU A 90 13.33 8.56 -3.48
N VAL A 91 13.39 7.33 -2.95
CA VAL A 91 14.64 6.70 -2.52
C VAL A 91 15.58 6.49 -3.71
N PHE A 92 15.07 5.99 -4.84
CA PHE A 92 15.87 5.86 -6.06
C PHE A 92 16.43 7.22 -6.52
N ARG A 93 15.59 8.27 -6.53
CA ARG A 93 16.04 9.63 -6.86
C ARG A 93 17.09 10.15 -5.90
N TYR A 94 16.95 9.88 -4.60
CA TYR A 94 17.91 10.28 -3.58
C TYR A 94 19.27 9.58 -3.77
N LEU A 95 19.25 8.29 -4.14
CA LEU A 95 20.44 7.50 -4.48
C LEU A 95 21.02 7.84 -5.86
N ARG A 96 20.47 8.84 -6.56
CA ARG A 96 20.84 9.24 -7.94
C ARG A 96 20.65 8.11 -8.98
N LEU A 97 19.77 7.16 -8.68
CA LEU A 97 19.29 6.16 -9.64
C LEU A 97 18.09 6.71 -10.41
N ASP A 98 17.86 6.19 -11.61
CA ASP A 98 16.69 6.55 -12.41
C ASP A 98 15.42 5.93 -11.79
N PRO A 99 14.45 6.76 -11.31
CA PRO A 99 13.20 6.25 -10.75
C PRO A 99 12.37 5.45 -11.75
N ALA A 100 12.56 5.64 -13.07
CA ALA A 100 11.85 4.90 -14.10
C ALA A 100 12.26 3.41 -14.15
N ILE A 101 13.39 3.03 -13.56
CA ILE A 101 13.81 1.63 -13.40
C ILE A 101 12.83 0.88 -12.49
N VAL A 102 12.16 1.59 -11.57
CA VAL A 102 11.15 1.03 -10.68
C VAL A 102 9.87 0.79 -11.48
N SER A 103 9.83 -0.34 -12.20
CA SER A 103 8.67 -0.74 -12.98
C SER A 103 7.50 -1.16 -12.08
N ALA A 104 6.27 -1.00 -12.58
CA ALA A 104 5.07 -1.41 -11.86
C ALA A 104 5.12 -2.89 -11.37
N PRO A 105 5.61 -3.87 -12.16
CA PRO A 105 5.76 -5.25 -11.70
C PRO A 105 6.68 -5.41 -10.48
N LEU A 106 7.81 -4.70 -10.45
CA LEU A 106 8.76 -4.78 -9.33
C LEU A 106 8.14 -4.26 -8.03
N ILE A 107 7.39 -3.16 -8.10
CA ILE A 107 6.67 -2.60 -6.95
C ILE A 107 5.62 -3.57 -6.46
N THR A 108 4.83 -4.16 -7.37
CA THR A 108 3.80 -5.11 -6.99
C THR A 108 4.40 -6.32 -6.27
N THR A 109 5.55 -6.84 -6.71
CA THR A 109 6.22 -7.96 -6.02
C THR A 109 6.68 -7.59 -4.62
N ILE A 110 7.25 -6.40 -4.43
CA ILE A 110 7.68 -5.92 -3.10
C ILE A 110 6.47 -5.79 -2.17
N ILE A 111 5.37 -5.24 -2.69
CA ILE A 111 4.13 -5.08 -1.92
C ILE A 111 3.48 -6.42 -1.63
N ASP A 112 3.54 -7.39 -2.53
CA ASP A 112 2.99 -8.73 -2.30
C ASP A 112 3.72 -9.42 -1.14
N VAL A 113 5.06 -9.44 -1.15
CA VAL A 113 5.85 -10.02 -0.05
C VAL A 113 5.55 -9.31 1.27
N THR A 114 5.56 -7.97 1.25
CA THR A 114 5.26 -7.16 2.43
C THR A 114 3.83 -7.38 2.93
N GLY A 115 2.88 -7.52 2.01
CA GLY A 115 1.47 -7.72 2.29
C GLY A 115 1.17 -9.07 2.93
N ILE A 116 1.85 -10.13 2.49
CA ILE A 116 1.79 -11.45 3.13
C ILE A 116 2.29 -11.37 4.57
N ILE A 117 3.43 -10.72 4.80
CA ILE A 117 4.01 -10.55 6.15
C ILE A 117 3.03 -9.81 7.06
N ILE A 118 2.47 -8.68 6.58
CA ILE A 118 1.49 -7.89 7.34
C ILE A 118 0.24 -8.71 7.67
N TYR A 119 -0.29 -9.44 6.69
CA TYR A 119 -1.47 -10.28 6.88
C TYR A 119 -1.24 -11.34 7.96
N PHE A 120 -0.15 -12.11 7.87
CA PHE A 120 0.15 -13.14 8.85
C PHE A 120 0.45 -12.57 10.24
N GLU A 121 1.13 -11.43 10.34
CA GLU A 121 1.39 -10.78 11.63
C GLU A 121 0.09 -10.30 12.29
N ILE A 122 -0.83 -9.73 11.53
CA ILE A 122 -2.15 -9.31 12.04
C ILE A 122 -2.96 -10.54 12.44
N ALA A 123 -3.02 -11.57 11.60
CA ALA A 123 -3.73 -12.81 11.91
C ALA A 123 -3.19 -13.47 13.17
N ARG A 124 -1.86 -13.59 13.31
CA ARG A 124 -1.20 -14.10 14.50
C ARG A 124 -1.58 -13.33 15.75
N ARG A 125 -1.58 -12.00 15.71
CA ARG A 125 -1.92 -11.16 16.88
C ARG A 125 -3.41 -11.21 17.23
N MET A 126 -4.29 -11.28 16.24
CA MET A 126 -5.75 -11.18 16.46
C MET A 126 -6.40 -12.53 16.74
N LEU A 127 -5.94 -13.59 16.06
CA LEU A 127 -6.47 -14.94 16.16
C LEU A 127 -5.62 -15.83 17.07
N ASN A 128 -4.48 -15.32 17.56
CA ASN A 128 -3.58 -15.99 18.48
C ASN A 128 -3.09 -17.36 17.95
N VAL A 129 -2.79 -17.40 16.65
CA VAL A 129 -2.28 -18.57 15.90
C VAL A 129 -0.79 -18.45 15.62
#